data_AF-A0A958AJG4-F1
#
_entry.id   AF-A0A958AJG4-F1
#
_cell.length_a   1.000
_cell.length_b   1.000
_cell.length_c   1.000
_cell.angle_alpha   90.00
_cell.angle_beta   90.00
_cell.angle_gamma   90.00
#
_symmetry.space_group_name_H-M   'P 1'
#
loop_
_entity.id
_entity.type
_entity.pdbx_description
1 polymer ?
#
loop_
_entity_poly.entity_id
_entity_poly.type
_entity_poly.pdbx_seq_one_letter_code
_entity_poly.pdbx_strand_id
1 'polypeptide(L)'
;MMTPLSRRNFLKATGVAGVGALLAACAAPAAAPAGDSVEEGSPAQTATELRVLVAKGAPVEPVNEFLSEATIAKHPDVTTKFEYISGDLRELVYAQAAAGTLADVFFTADLFAVPFAKNNVSVDLKPFAEGDA
;
A
#
# COMPACT_ATOMS: atom_id res chain seq x y z
N MET A 1 -1.67 -27.96 40.62
CA MET A 1 -1.77 -27.98 39.15
C MET A 1 -2.36 -26.65 38.70
N MET A 2 -1.57 -25.81 38.03
CA MET A 2 -2.01 -24.49 37.55
C MET A 2 -2.48 -24.65 36.10
N THR A 3 -3.77 -24.45 35.84
CA THR A 3 -4.36 -24.57 34.50
C THR A 3 -3.99 -23.33 33.68
N PRO A 4 -3.39 -23.45 32.48
CA PRO A 4 -3.05 -22.28 31.67
C PRO A 4 -4.33 -21.62 31.13
N LEU A 5 -4.44 -20.31 31.32
CA LEU A 5 -5.48 -19.49 30.73
C LEU A 5 -5.32 -19.49 29.20
N SER A 6 -6.27 -20.12 28.52
CA SER A 6 -6.33 -20.12 27.05
C SER A 6 -6.64 -18.71 26.53
N ARG A 7 -5.93 -18.29 25.48
CA ARG A 7 -6.14 -17.02 24.74
C ARG A 7 -7.62 -16.76 24.44
N ARG A 8 -8.38 -17.84 24.16
CA ARG A 8 -9.81 -17.78 23.86
C ARG A 8 -10.68 -17.35 25.05
N ASN A 9 -10.29 -17.68 26.27
CA ASN A 9 -11.02 -17.28 27.48
C ASN A 9 -10.70 -15.83 27.86
N PHE A 10 -9.49 -15.37 27.58
CA PHE A 10 -9.09 -13.98 27.80
C PHE A 10 -9.86 -13.01 26.89
N LEU A 11 -10.00 -13.32 25.58
CA LEU A 11 -10.79 -12.49 24.66
C LEU A 11 -12.28 -12.44 25.03
N LYS A 12 -12.84 -13.54 25.52
CA LYS A 12 -14.23 -13.55 25.99
C LYS A 12 -14.45 -12.68 27.23
N ALA A 13 -13.47 -12.60 28.12
CA ALA A 13 -13.55 -11.78 29.33
C ALA A 13 -13.44 -10.27 29.06
N THR A 14 -12.80 -9.87 27.97
CA THR A 14 -12.56 -8.46 27.61
C THR A 14 -13.61 -7.86 26.65
N GLY A 15 -14.45 -8.70 26.01
CA GLY A 15 -15.42 -8.26 25.00
C GLY A 15 -16.73 -7.62 25.50
N VAL A 16 -16.95 -7.49 26.81
CA VAL A 16 -18.25 -7.03 27.37
C VAL A 16 -18.23 -5.55 27.83
N ALA A 17 -17.12 -4.84 27.72
CA ALA A 17 -16.98 -3.49 28.30
C ALA A 17 -16.99 -2.31 27.29
N GLY A 18 -17.62 -2.44 26.11
CA GLY A 18 -17.47 -1.44 25.05
C GLY A 18 -18.66 -1.23 24.12
N VAL A 19 -19.91 -1.34 24.59
CA VAL A 19 -21.08 -0.90 23.83
C VAL A 19 -21.80 0.17 24.66
N GLY A 20 -21.36 1.42 24.49
CA GLY A 20 -21.92 2.56 25.20
C GLY A 20 -21.51 3.88 24.55
N ALA A 21 -22.46 4.49 23.86
CA ALA A 21 -22.50 5.89 23.43
C ALA A 21 -21.55 6.36 22.32
N LEU A 22 -21.94 6.12 21.06
CA LEU A 22 -21.59 7.01 19.92
C LEU A 22 -22.80 7.20 18.99
N LEU A 23 -23.92 7.64 19.54
CA LEU A 23 -25.11 8.09 18.79
C LEU A 23 -25.36 9.57 19.09
N ALA A 24 -24.51 10.47 18.58
CA ALA A 24 -24.82 11.90 18.41
C ALA A 24 -23.65 12.65 17.76
N ALA A 25 -23.50 12.56 16.43
CA ALA A 25 -22.76 13.54 15.65
C ALA A 25 -23.07 13.45 14.13
N CYS A 26 -24.36 13.48 13.76
CA CYS A 26 -24.75 13.94 12.42
C CYS A 26 -25.31 15.36 12.58
N ALA A 27 -24.42 16.33 12.77
CA ALA A 27 -24.74 17.72 12.50
C ALA A 27 -24.41 17.97 11.03
N ALA A 28 -25.46 18.09 10.21
CA ALA A 28 -25.36 18.52 8.82
C ALA A 28 -24.78 19.95 8.75
N PRO A 29 -23.85 20.24 7.81
CA PRO A 29 -23.44 21.61 7.55
C PRO A 29 -24.63 22.42 7.02
N ALA A 30 -24.78 23.64 7.54
CA ALA A 30 -25.77 24.60 7.09
C ALA A 30 -25.60 24.91 5.60
N ALA A 31 -26.71 24.86 4.86
CA ALA A 31 -26.79 25.29 3.48
C ALA A 31 -26.52 26.81 3.37
N ALA A 32 -25.54 27.17 2.54
CA ALA A 32 -25.38 28.52 1.98
C ALA A 32 -25.81 28.50 0.51
N PRO A 33 -26.37 29.61 -0.03
CA PRO A 33 -27.11 29.62 -1.29
C PRO A 33 -26.20 29.49 -2.52
N ALA A 34 -26.85 29.04 -3.60
CA ALA A 34 -26.32 28.75 -4.92
C ALA A 34 -25.37 29.81 -5.48
N GLY A 35 -24.21 29.34 -5.93
CA GLY A 35 -23.35 29.99 -6.91
C GLY A 35 -23.24 29.06 -8.11
N ASP A 36 -23.49 29.63 -9.28
CA ASP A 36 -23.46 29.09 -10.63
C ASP A 36 -22.30 28.15 -10.98
N SER A 37 -22.46 27.46 -12.13
CA SER A 37 -21.55 26.55 -12.82
C SER A 37 -21.55 25.08 -12.39
N VAL A 38 -22.53 24.32 -12.90
CA VAL A 38 -22.34 22.91 -13.24
C VAL A 38 -21.47 22.89 -14.50
N GLU A 39 -20.16 22.96 -14.34
CA GLU A 39 -19.29 22.31 -15.29
C GLU A 39 -19.43 20.82 -15.03
N GLU A 40 -19.96 20.11 -16.02
CA GLU A 40 -19.97 18.66 -16.09
C GLU A 40 -18.51 18.19 -16.23
N GLY A 41 -17.80 18.24 -15.11
CA GLY A 41 -16.48 17.66 -14.97
C GLY A 41 -16.62 16.18 -15.30
N SER A 42 -15.99 15.77 -16.40
CA SER A 42 -15.73 14.36 -16.68
C SER A 42 -15.30 13.68 -15.38
N PRO A 43 -15.79 12.45 -15.08
CA PRO A 43 -15.48 11.79 -13.83
C PRO A 43 -13.97 11.87 -13.62
N ALA A 44 -13.55 12.56 -12.56
CA ALA A 44 -12.14 12.66 -12.22
C ALA A 44 -11.65 11.22 -12.12
N GLN A 45 -10.82 10.80 -13.09
CA GLN A 45 -10.16 9.50 -12.99
C GLN A 45 -9.32 9.59 -11.73
N THR A 46 -9.75 8.88 -10.68
CA THR A 46 -9.00 8.80 -9.44
C THR A 46 -7.65 8.19 -9.80
N ALA A 47 -6.60 9.00 -9.77
CA ALA A 47 -5.26 8.52 -10.10
C ALA A 47 -4.91 7.34 -9.18
N THR A 48 -4.48 6.24 -9.77
CA THR A 48 -4.04 5.05 -9.05
C THR A 48 -2.61 5.28 -8.57
N GLU A 49 -2.38 5.27 -7.26
CA GLU A 49 -1.03 5.37 -6.68
C GLU A 49 -0.35 4.00 -6.70
N LEU A 50 0.79 3.90 -7.39
CA LEU A 50 1.67 2.75 -7.40
C LEU A 50 2.80 2.96 -6.37
N ARG A 51 2.86 2.12 -5.34
CA ARG A 51 3.96 2.15 -4.35
C ARG A 51 5.14 1.34 -4.87
N VAL A 52 6.32 1.96 -4.83
CA VAL A 52 7.57 1.35 -5.32
C VAL A 52 8.64 1.38 -4.23
N LEU A 53 8.99 0.21 -3.70
CA LEU A 53 10.08 0.06 -2.74
C LEU A 53 11.42 -0.11 -3.46
N VAL A 54 12.39 0.76 -3.22
CA VAL A 54 13.66 0.78 -3.96
C VAL A 54 14.85 1.02 -3.05
N ALA A 55 16.04 0.58 -3.46
CA ALA A 55 17.29 0.84 -2.72
C ALA A 55 17.55 2.35 -2.59
N LYS A 56 17.94 2.81 -1.40
CA LYS A 56 18.35 4.21 -1.21
C LYS A 56 19.75 4.45 -1.80
N GLY A 57 19.93 5.56 -2.48
CA GLY A 57 21.25 5.97 -2.96
C GLY A 57 21.22 7.24 -3.79
N ALA A 58 22.28 8.04 -3.69
CA ALA A 58 22.43 9.30 -4.44
C ALA A 58 22.20 9.17 -5.96
N PRO A 59 22.66 8.12 -6.67
CA PRO A 59 22.35 7.97 -8.09
C PRO A 59 20.95 7.40 -8.36
N VAL A 60 20.30 6.80 -7.36
CA VAL A 60 19.04 6.06 -7.53
C VAL A 60 17.84 7.00 -7.44
N GLU A 61 17.83 7.90 -6.47
CA GLU A 61 16.73 8.84 -6.23
C GLU A 61 16.37 9.72 -7.45
N PRO A 62 17.32 10.44 -8.09
CA PRO A 62 17.00 11.30 -9.24
C PRO A 62 16.55 10.50 -10.48
N VAL A 63 17.06 9.28 -10.66
CA VAL A 63 16.62 8.40 -11.77
C VAL A 63 15.17 7.97 -11.58
N ASN A 64 14.78 7.63 -10.35
CA ASN A 64 13.40 7.25 -10.05
C ASN A 64 12.44 8.43 -10.19
N GLU A 65 12.85 9.64 -9.82
CA GLU A 65 12.06 10.86 -10.06
C GLU A 65 11.81 11.08 -11.57
N PHE A 66 12.86 10.95 -12.39
CA PHE A 66 12.72 11.01 -13.85
C PHE A 66 11.78 9.92 -14.40
N LEU A 67 11.86 8.69 -13.88
CA LEU A 67 10.95 7.60 -14.27
C LEU A 67 9.50 7.87 -13.85
N SER A 68 9.28 8.50 -12.70
CA SER A 68 7.96 8.93 -12.26
C SER A 68 7.35 9.95 -13.21
N GLU A 69 8.10 11.00 -13.56
CA GLU A 69 7.64 12.01 -14.52
C GLU A 69 7.30 11.39 -15.89
N ALA A 70 8.16 10.50 -16.39
CA ALA A 70 7.92 9.78 -17.64
C ALA A 70 6.71 8.85 -17.57
N THR A 71 6.44 8.27 -16.40
CA THR A 71 5.26 7.40 -16.17
C THR A 71 3.99 8.23 -16.19
N ILE A 72 3.93 9.34 -15.45
CA ILE A 72 2.77 10.24 -15.41
C ILE A 72 2.48 10.82 -16.81
N ALA A 73 3.51 11.16 -17.57
CA ALA A 73 3.35 11.67 -18.94
C ALA A 73 2.72 10.65 -19.89
N LYS A 74 2.96 9.34 -19.68
CA LYS A 74 2.39 8.25 -20.51
C LYS A 74 1.08 7.70 -19.96
N HIS A 75 0.93 7.71 -18.64
CA HIS A 75 -0.19 7.16 -17.88
C HIS A 75 -0.65 8.22 -16.86
N PRO A 76 -1.42 9.23 -17.29
CA PRO A 76 -1.86 10.34 -16.43
C PRO A 76 -2.76 9.89 -15.27
N ASP A 77 -3.33 8.70 -15.39
CA ASP A 77 -4.14 8.01 -14.41
C ASP A 77 -3.32 7.25 -13.36
N VAL A 78 -1.99 7.26 -13.45
CA VAL A 78 -1.08 6.59 -12.52
C VAL A 78 -0.11 7.59 -11.89
N THR A 79 0.05 7.51 -10.57
CA THR A 79 1.11 8.21 -9.83
C THR A 79 2.04 7.18 -9.19
N THR A 80 3.31 7.55 -8.94
CA THR A 80 4.25 6.66 -8.24
C THR A 80 4.70 7.26 -6.92
N LYS A 81 4.75 6.41 -5.88
CA LYS A 81 5.26 6.77 -4.56
C LYS A 81 6.44 5.88 -4.20
N PHE A 82 7.63 6.48 -4.15
CA PHE A 82 8.85 5.76 -3.81
C PHE A 82 9.03 5.63 -2.29
N GLU A 83 9.37 4.42 -1.87
CA GLU A 83 9.81 4.08 -0.53
C GLU A 83 11.27 3.65 -0.60
N TYR A 84 12.16 4.37 0.10
CA TYR A 84 13.60 4.11 0.01
C TYR A 84 14.09 3.22 1.16
N ILE A 85 14.71 2.11 0.80
CA ILE A 85 15.32 1.14 1.71
C ILE A 85 16.61 1.73 2.29
N SER A 86 16.61 2.00 3.60
CA SER A 86 17.77 2.49 4.36
C SER A 86 18.45 1.41 5.21
N GLY A 87 18.01 0.16 5.13
CA GLY A 87 18.50 -0.97 5.94
C GLY A 87 18.60 -2.29 5.15
N ASP A 88 18.54 -3.41 5.85
CA ASP A 88 18.59 -4.73 5.22
C ASP A 88 17.34 -4.99 4.36
N LEU A 89 17.55 -5.26 3.07
CA LEU A 89 16.48 -5.49 2.10
C LEU A 89 15.58 -6.65 2.53
N ARG A 90 16.17 -7.78 2.93
CA ARG A 90 15.44 -9.00 3.24
C ARG A 90 14.56 -8.83 4.46
N GLU A 91 15.10 -8.22 5.52
CA GLU A 91 14.36 -7.93 6.74
C GLU A 91 13.15 -7.03 6.45
N LEU A 92 13.37 -5.92 5.73
CA LEU A 92 12.30 -4.98 5.41
C LEU A 92 11.21 -5.60 4.53
N VAL A 93 11.60 -6.31 3.47
CA VAL A 93 10.65 -6.95 2.56
C VAL A 93 9.82 -8.01 3.30
N TYR A 94 10.44 -8.90 4.08
CA TYR A 94 9.67 -9.90 4.83
C TYR A 94 8.78 -9.27 5.90
N ALA A 95 9.25 -8.22 6.58
CA ALA A 95 8.45 -7.52 7.58
C ALA A 95 7.20 -6.88 6.96
N GLN A 96 7.36 -6.16 5.84
CA GLN A 96 6.22 -5.56 5.14
C GLN A 96 5.29 -6.62 4.53
N ALA A 97 5.85 -7.70 3.95
CA ALA A 97 5.05 -8.80 3.41
C ALA A 97 4.20 -9.47 4.50
N ALA A 98 4.80 -9.77 5.65
CA ALA A 98 4.09 -10.36 6.80
C ALA A 98 3.04 -9.41 7.39
N ALA A 99 3.26 -8.09 7.31
CA ALA A 99 2.31 -7.08 7.74
C ALA A 99 1.20 -6.82 6.71
N GLY A 100 1.30 -7.38 5.49
CA GLY A 100 0.37 -7.08 4.40
C GLY A 100 0.50 -5.64 3.87
N THR A 101 1.67 -5.02 4.02
CA THR A 101 1.94 -3.62 3.65
C THR A 101 3.06 -3.47 2.62
N LEU A 102 3.57 -4.57 2.07
CA LEU A 102 4.59 -4.56 1.01
C LEU A 102 4.13 -3.70 -0.18
N ALA A 103 5.05 -2.89 -0.71
CA ALA A 103 4.81 -2.09 -1.90
C ALA A 103 4.42 -2.96 -3.11
N ASP A 104 3.67 -2.38 -4.05
CA ASP A 104 3.16 -3.08 -5.24
C ASP A 104 4.30 -3.58 -6.13
N VAL A 105 5.34 -2.75 -6.25
CA VAL A 105 6.61 -3.08 -6.90
C VAL A 105 7.73 -2.92 -5.89
N PHE A 106 8.65 -3.86 -5.83
CA PHE A 106 9.81 -3.75 -4.95
C PHE A 106 11.08 -4.23 -5.64
N PHE A 107 12.18 -3.53 -5.34
CA PHE A 107 13.51 -3.93 -5.74
C PHE A 107 13.88 -5.27 -5.08
N THR A 108 14.42 -6.19 -5.87
CA THR A 108 15.01 -7.43 -5.39
C THR A 108 16.44 -7.57 -5.91
N ALA A 109 17.34 -8.04 -5.04
CA ALA A 109 18.61 -8.58 -5.50
C ALA A 109 18.43 -10.02 -6.02
N ASP A 110 19.28 -10.43 -6.95
CA ASP A 110 19.31 -11.77 -7.55
C ASP A 110 19.30 -12.90 -6.51
N LEU A 111 20.09 -12.74 -5.45
CA LEU A 111 20.20 -13.73 -4.37
C LEU A 111 18.90 -13.94 -3.58
N PHE A 112 17.95 -12.99 -3.65
CA PHE A 112 16.66 -13.06 -2.97
C PHE A 112 15.50 -13.48 -3.88
N ALA A 113 15.68 -13.54 -5.20
CA ALA A 113 14.61 -13.91 -6.12
C ALA A 113 14.00 -15.29 -5.79
N VAL A 114 14.85 -16.32 -5.60
CA VAL A 114 14.39 -17.67 -5.27
C VAL A 114 13.77 -17.75 -3.87
N PRO A 115 14.40 -17.22 -2.79
CA PRO A 115 13.77 -17.15 -1.48
C PRO A 115 12.43 -16.42 -1.46
N PHE A 116 12.29 -15.27 -2.14
CA PHE A 116 11.04 -14.52 -2.17
C PHE A 116 9.93 -15.27 -2.90
N ALA A 117 10.24 -15.89 -4.04
CA ALA A 117 9.29 -16.74 -4.75
C ALA A 117 8.83 -17.94 -3.90
N LYS A 118 9.77 -18.67 -3.28
CA LYS A 118 9.44 -19.84 -2.43
C LYS A 118 8.62 -19.49 -1.18
N ASN A 119 8.71 -18.25 -0.71
CA ASN A 119 8.00 -17.78 0.47
C ASN A 119 6.75 -16.95 0.14
N ASN A 120 6.29 -16.95 -1.12
CA ASN A 120 5.10 -16.21 -1.58
C ASN A 120 5.17 -14.70 -1.32
N VAL A 121 6.38 -14.12 -1.39
CA VAL A 121 6.58 -12.66 -1.28
C VAL A 121 6.38 -11.99 -2.65
N SER A 122 6.77 -12.67 -3.72
CA SER A 122 6.60 -12.21 -5.10
C SER A 122 5.59 -13.06 -5.85
N VAL A 123 4.85 -12.45 -6.76
CA VAL A 123 3.96 -13.16 -7.68
C VAL A 123 4.74 -13.75 -8.87
N ASP A 124 4.17 -14.77 -9.52
CA ASP A 124 4.71 -15.28 -10.79
C ASP A 124 4.47 -14.28 -11.92
N LEU A 125 5.54 -13.80 -12.54
CA LEU A 125 5.48 -12.83 -13.64
C LEU A 125 5.40 -13.47 -15.02
N LYS A 126 5.54 -14.81 -15.12
CA LYS A 126 5.50 -15.52 -16.39
C LYS A 126 4.26 -15.20 -17.25
N PRO A 127 3.03 -15.11 -16.70
CA PRO A 127 1.84 -14.79 -17.50
C PRO A 127 1.89 -13.41 -18.15
N PHE A 128 2.62 -12.46 -17.56
CA PHE A 128 2.78 -11.12 -18.12
C PHE A 128 3.88 -11.10 -19.19
N ALA A 129 5.01 -11.79 -18.94
CA ALA A 129 6.13 -11.85 -19.88
C ALA A 129 5.78 -12.55 -21.21
N GLU A 130 4.94 -13.59 -21.17
CA GLU A 130 4.48 -14.28 -22.38
C GLU A 130 3.54 -13.43 -23.25
N GLY A 131 2.93 -12.38 -22.69
CA GLY A 131 2.08 -11.44 -23.43
C GLY A 131 2.85 -10.36 -24.20
N ASP A 132 4.15 -10.19 -23.92
CA ASP A 132 5.01 -9.14 -24.50
C ASP A 132 5.82 -9.63 -25.73
N ALA A 133 5.71 -10.92 -26.10
CA ALA A 133 6.41 -11.54 -27.23
C ALA A 133 5.61 -11.47 -28.53
#